data_AF-A0YZQ4-F1
#
_entry.id   AF-A0YZQ4-F1
#
_cell.length_a   1.000
_cell.length_b   1.000
_cell.length_c   1.000
_cell.angle_alpha   90.00
_cell.angle_beta   90.00
_cell.angle_gamma   90.00
#
_symmetry.space_group_name_H-M   'P 1'
#
loop_
_entity.id
_entity.type
_entity.pdbx_description
1 polymer ?
#
loop_
_entity_poly.entity_id
_entity_poly.type
_entity_poly.pdbx_seq_one_letter_code
_entity_poly.pdbx_strand_id
1 'polypeptide(L)'
;MNNPIHIIDNDDVLHTGASALMFQCTFKVSEFLAMMQAKLEEEYIFGDGLECDLLSPGQSWKKGKVKVRLEFSSSESAIPQVPQQGPIVAVPQFPNIPIPYNETVNPEELPPPLRRQIHPVGMWS
;
A
#
# COMPACT_ATOMS: atom_id res chain seq x y z
N MET A 1 -11.45 3.83 26.68
CA MET A 1 -10.63 4.40 25.61
C MET A 1 -11.40 4.26 24.32
N ASN A 2 -11.88 5.37 23.75
CA ASN A 2 -12.56 5.38 22.45
C ASN A 2 -11.50 5.70 21.40
N ASN A 3 -10.82 4.67 20.88
CA ASN A 3 -10.01 4.88 19.69
C ASN A 3 -10.98 5.06 18.52
N PRO A 4 -10.87 6.15 17.74
CA PRO A 4 -11.69 6.29 16.55
C PRO A 4 -11.35 5.14 15.59
N ILE A 5 -12.33 4.28 15.33
CA ILE A 5 -12.23 3.23 14.33
C ILE A 5 -12.25 3.90 12.97
N HIS A 6 -11.13 3.82 12.24
CA HIS A 6 -11.06 4.30 10.87
C HIS A 6 -11.25 3.11 9.93
N ILE A 7 -12.35 3.11 9.19
CA ILE A 7 -12.54 2.12 8.14
C ILE A 7 -11.67 2.52 6.95
N ILE A 8 -10.84 1.58 6.49
CA ILE A 8 -9.80 1.80 5.50
C ILE A 8 -10.41 1.68 4.08
N ASP A 9 -9.94 2.51 3.15
CA ASP A 9 -10.36 2.51 1.74
C ASP A 9 -9.48 1.58 0.87
N ASN A 10 -9.97 1.24 -0.33
CA ASN A 10 -9.27 0.36 -1.27
C ASN A 10 -7.93 0.91 -1.75
N ASP A 11 -7.79 2.24 -1.84
CA ASP A 11 -6.56 2.89 -2.29
C ASP A 11 -5.51 3.08 -1.19
N ASP A 12 -5.87 2.84 0.07
CA ASP A 12 -4.93 2.92 1.18
C ASP A 12 -3.88 1.80 1.09
N VAL A 13 -2.69 2.09 1.62
CA VAL A 13 -1.55 1.17 1.59
C VAL A 13 -1.28 0.67 2.99
N LEU A 14 -1.24 -0.65 3.14
CA LEU A 14 -0.92 -1.33 4.39
C LEU A 14 0.49 -1.91 4.31
N HIS A 15 1.25 -1.72 5.37
CA HIS A 15 2.51 -2.41 5.61
C HIS A 15 2.35 -3.26 6.87
N THR A 16 2.63 -4.55 6.78
CA THR A 16 2.55 -5.45 7.92
C THR A 16 3.86 -6.23 8.10
N GLY A 17 4.36 -6.26 9.32
CA GLY A 17 5.53 -7.05 9.70
C GLY A 17 5.14 -8.51 9.83
N ALA A 18 5.19 -9.28 8.75
CA ALA A 18 4.81 -10.70 8.65
C ALA A 18 3.37 -11.01 9.14
N SER A 19 2.51 -11.39 8.20
CA SER A 19 1.16 -11.88 8.48
C SER A 19 1.07 -13.38 8.23
N ALA A 20 0.05 -14.03 8.81
CA ALA A 20 -0.26 -15.43 8.50
C ALA A 20 -0.58 -15.67 7.01
N LEU A 21 -0.90 -14.60 6.27
CA LEU A 21 -1.25 -14.65 4.85
C LEU A 21 -0.04 -14.37 3.94
N MET A 22 0.93 -13.56 4.38
CA MET A 22 2.13 -13.16 3.62
C MET A 22 3.31 -12.75 4.51
N PHE A 23 4.53 -13.13 4.09
CA PHE A 23 5.79 -12.68 4.70
C PHE A 23 6.07 -11.22 4.30
N GLN A 24 6.14 -10.31 5.28
CA GLN A 24 6.44 -8.86 5.14
C GLN A 24 6.22 -8.25 3.74
N CYS A 25 5.04 -7.69 3.50
CA CYS A 25 4.70 -7.03 2.25
C CYS A 25 4.02 -5.69 2.51
N THR A 26 4.28 -4.73 1.65
CA THR A 26 3.47 -3.51 1.49
C THR A 26 2.51 -3.75 0.35
N PHE A 27 1.21 -3.54 0.57
CA PHE A 27 0.16 -3.81 -0.41
C PHE A 27 -0.94 -2.76 -0.32
N LYS A 28 -1.65 -2.53 -1.42
CA LYS A 28 -2.92 -1.81 -1.37
C LYS A 28 -3.96 -2.65 -0.62
N VAL A 29 -4.88 -1.98 0.07
CA VAL A 29 -6.01 -2.64 0.72
C VAL A 29 -6.81 -3.48 -0.27
N SER A 30 -7.03 -2.98 -1.49
CA SER A 30 -7.70 -3.75 -2.55
C SER A 30 -7.00 -5.08 -2.87
N GLU A 31 -5.67 -5.09 -2.88
CA GLU A 31 -4.87 -6.30 -3.16
C GLU A 31 -4.97 -7.30 -2.00
N PHE A 32 -4.94 -6.80 -0.76
CA PHE A 32 -5.12 -7.63 0.42
C PHE A 32 -6.51 -8.27 0.48
N LEU A 33 -7.55 -7.49 0.21
CA LEU A 33 -8.93 -7.98 0.16
C LEU A 33 -9.10 -9.03 -0.94
N ALA A 34 -8.53 -8.80 -2.13
CA ALA A 34 -8.54 -9.77 -3.22
C ALA A 34 -7.82 -11.08 -2.84
N MET A 35 -6.68 -11.00 -2.16
CA MET A 35 -5.99 -12.20 -1.64
C MET A 35 -6.87 -12.95 -0.62
N MET A 36 -7.49 -12.24 0.33
CA MET A 36 -8.35 -12.88 1.33
C MET A 36 -9.57 -13.52 0.67
N GLN A 37 -10.17 -12.85 -0.32
CA GLN A 37 -11.27 -13.39 -1.11
C GLN A 37 -10.85 -14.66 -1.87
N ALA A 38 -9.63 -14.73 -2.41
CA ALA A 38 -9.14 -15.95 -3.05
C ALA A 38 -8.92 -17.12 -2.05
N LYS A 39 -8.81 -16.83 -0.75
CA LYS A 39 -8.66 -17.84 0.32
C LYS A 39 -9.98 -18.24 0.97
N LEU A 40 -11.00 -17.39 0.86
CA LEU A 40 -12.33 -17.61 1.44
C LEU A 40 -13.28 -18.01 0.32
N GLU A 41 -13.91 -19.17 0.43
CA GLU A 41 -14.79 -19.73 -0.62
C GLU A 41 -16.11 -18.94 -0.85
N GLU A 42 -16.25 -17.72 -0.31
CA GLU A 42 -17.48 -16.92 -0.37
C GLU A 42 -17.30 -15.63 -1.21
N GLU A 43 -18.03 -15.56 -2.32
CA GLU A 43 -17.78 -14.58 -3.39
C GLU A 43 -18.31 -13.16 -3.13
N TYR A 44 -19.07 -12.87 -2.06
CA TYR A 44 -19.79 -11.57 -1.95
C TYR A 44 -19.63 -10.80 -0.64
N ILE A 45 -18.97 -11.37 0.39
CA ILE A 45 -18.80 -10.70 1.69
C ILE A 45 -17.87 -9.49 1.62
N PHE A 46 -16.96 -9.44 0.64
CA PHE A 46 -15.99 -8.35 0.43
C PHE A 46 -16.50 -7.23 -0.49
N GLY A 47 -17.61 -7.44 -1.19
CA GLY A 47 -18.20 -6.45 -2.11
C GLY A 47 -19.51 -5.86 -1.57
N ASP A 48 -20.60 -6.16 -2.26
CA ASP A 48 -21.91 -5.65 -1.92
C ASP A 48 -22.51 -6.26 -0.64
N GLY A 49 -21.90 -7.30 -0.09
CA GLY A 49 -22.33 -7.99 1.11
C GLY A 49 -23.30 -9.13 0.83
N LEU A 50 -23.36 -10.07 1.77
CA LEU A 50 -24.27 -11.21 1.72
C LEU A 50 -25.61 -10.83 2.37
N GLU A 51 -26.71 -11.02 1.64
CA GLU A 51 -28.07 -10.81 2.16
C GLU A 51 -28.34 -11.71 3.38
N CYS A 52 -28.90 -11.14 4.44
CA CYS A 52 -29.21 -11.86 5.67
C CYS A 52 -30.39 -11.26 6.45
N ASP A 53 -30.92 -12.05 7.38
CA ASP A 53 -31.86 -11.59 8.40
C ASP A 53 -31.12 -11.53 9.75
N LEU A 54 -31.13 -10.37 10.40
CA LEU A 54 -30.51 -10.14 11.71
C LEU A 54 -31.57 -10.15 12.82
N LEU A 55 -31.36 -10.97 13.85
CA LEU A 55 -32.11 -10.92 15.10
C LEU A 55 -31.19 -10.46 16.23
N SER A 56 -31.53 -9.33 16.84
CA SER A 56 -30.83 -8.82 18.04
C SER A 56 -31.68 -9.04 19.29
N PRO A 57 -31.08 -9.19 20.49
CA PRO A 57 -31.82 -9.35 21.73
C PRO A 57 -32.85 -8.23 21.94
N GLY A 58 -34.11 -8.59 22.19
CA GLY A 58 -35.20 -7.63 22.40
C GLY A 58 -35.68 -6.89 21.14
N GLN A 59 -35.27 -7.32 19.95
CA GLN A 59 -35.66 -6.74 18.65
C GLN A 59 -36.34 -7.80 17.77
N SER A 60 -37.08 -7.35 16.77
CA SER A 60 -37.61 -8.23 15.71
C SER A 60 -36.55 -8.54 14.66
N TRP A 61 -36.81 -9.55 13.82
CA TRP A 61 -36.01 -9.84 12.63
C TRP A 61 -35.95 -8.63 11.69
N LYS A 62 -34.74 -8.36 11.15
CA LYS A 62 -34.48 -7.26 10.20
C LYS A 62 -33.71 -7.77 9.00
N LYS A 63 -34.14 -7.39 7.80
CA LYS A 63 -33.41 -7.66 6.55
C LYS A 63 -32.23 -6.71 6.41
N GLY A 64 -31.09 -7.23 5.94
CA GLY A 64 -29.90 -6.44 5.69
C GLY A 64 -28.81 -7.24 4.98
N LYS A 65 -27.59 -6.70 4.99
CA LYS A 65 -26.41 -7.35 4.41
C LYS A 65 -25.27 -7.41 5.41
N VAL A 66 -24.56 -8.54 5.44
CA VAL A 66 -23.28 -8.66 6.16
C VAL A 66 -22.11 -8.45 5.21
N LYS A 67 -21.11 -7.65 5.64
CA LYS A 67 -19.92 -7.29 4.86
C LYS A 67 -18.68 -7.39 5.73
N VAL A 68 -17.54 -7.73 5.12
CA VAL A 68 -16.21 -7.66 5.73
C VAL A 68 -15.53 -6.37 5.30
N ARG A 69 -14.99 -5.61 6.25
CA ARG A 69 -14.19 -4.40 6.01
C ARG A 69 -12.94 -4.43 6.89
N LEU A 70 -11.90 -3.71 6.49
CA LEU A 70 -10.70 -3.51 7.31
C LEU A 70 -10.84 -2.24 8.12
N GLU A 71 -10.37 -2.32 9.37
CA GLU A 71 -10.36 -1.20 10.29
C GLU A 71 -8.94 -0.94 10.76
N PHE A 72 -8.55 0.33 10.73
CA PHE A 72 -7.32 0.82 11.32
C PHE A 72 -7.63 1.45 12.67
N SER A 73 -6.92 0.98 13.70
CA SER A 73 -6.92 1.59 15.02
C SER A 73 -5.52 2.10 15.32
N SER A 74 -5.36 3.41 15.39
CA SER A 74 -4.11 4.00 15.86
C SER A 74 -3.98 3.77 17.36
N SER A 75 -2.86 3.19 17.80
CA SER A 75 -2.38 3.40 19.16
C SER A 75 -1.76 4.79 19.21
N GLU A 76 -2.14 5.60 20.18
CA GLU A 76 -1.52 6.92 20.40
C GLU A 76 -0.01 6.72 20.64
N SER A 77 0.77 6.96 19.60
CA SER A 77 2.19 7.24 19.70
C SER A 77 2.39 8.45 18.83
N ALA A 78 2.42 9.61 19.50
CA ALA A 78 2.73 10.89 18.90
C ALA A 78 3.96 10.70 18.00
N ILE A 79 3.77 10.91 16.70
CA ILE A 79 4.90 11.14 15.80
C ILE A 79 5.67 12.28 16.46
N PRO A 80 6.98 12.14 16.74
CA PRO A 80 7.77 13.28 17.20
C PRO A 80 7.59 14.36 16.14
N GLN A 81 6.92 15.46 16.49
CA GLN A 81 6.90 16.64 15.66
C GLN A 81 8.37 17.03 15.51
N VAL A 82 8.94 16.85 14.31
CA VAL A 82 10.23 17.43 14.01
C VAL A 82 10.06 18.93 14.23
N PRO A 83 10.80 19.58 15.15
CA PRO A 83 10.63 21.00 15.38
C PRO A 83 10.93 21.74 14.08
N GLN A 84 9.91 22.36 13.46
CA GLN A 84 10.10 23.26 12.32
C GLN A 84 10.65 24.61 12.79
N GLN A 85 11.78 24.61 13.47
CA GLN A 85 12.52 25.82 13.83
C GLN A 85 13.94 25.71 13.30
N GLY A 86 14.13 26.15 12.06
CA GLY A 86 15.43 26.30 11.40
C GLY A 86 15.26 26.78 9.96
N PRO A 87 16.10 27.71 9.46
CA PRO A 87 15.91 28.39 8.17
C PRO A 87 16.03 27.40 7.01
N ILE A 88 15.21 27.64 5.97
CA ILE A 88 15.16 26.99 4.65
C ILE A 88 16.42 26.15 4.36
N VAL A 89 16.40 24.86 4.69
CA VAL A 89 17.50 23.96 4.33
C VAL A 89 17.31 23.63 2.86
N ALA A 90 18.25 24.09 2.05
CA ALA A 90 18.31 23.86 0.62
C ALA A 90 18.06 22.39 0.30
N VAL A 91 17.23 22.16 -0.72
CA VAL A 91 17.18 20.88 -1.45
C VAL A 91 18.63 20.45 -1.69
N PRO A 92 19.05 19.20 -1.40
CA PRO A 92 20.39 18.77 -1.73
C PRO A 92 20.59 18.92 -3.24
N GLN A 93 21.32 19.96 -3.64
CA GLN A 93 21.82 20.07 -5.01
C GLN A 93 22.87 18.99 -5.15
N PHE A 94 22.53 17.94 -5.90
CA PHE A 94 23.54 17.03 -6.40
C PHE A 94 24.58 17.85 -7.16
N PRO A 95 25.89 17.71 -6.87
CA PRO A 95 26.91 18.41 -7.63
C PRO A 95 26.75 18.01 -9.10
N ASN A 96 26.57 19.01 -9.96
CA ASN A 96 26.46 18.80 -11.39
C ASN A 96 27.87 18.44 -11.90
N ILE A 97 28.18 17.14 -11.94
CA ILE A 97 29.47 16.65 -12.43
C ILE A 97 29.48 16.90 -13.95
N PRO A 98 30.45 17.64 -14.51
CA PRO A 98 30.62 17.73 -15.95
C PRO A 98 30.94 16.33 -16.47
N ILE A 99 30.02 15.75 -17.24
CA ILE A 99 30.25 14.48 -17.91
C ILE A 99 31.29 14.80 -19.01
N PRO A 100 32.50 14.21 -18.99
CA PRO A 100 33.40 14.32 -20.12
C PRO A 100 32.78 13.49 -21.26
N TYR A 101 32.32 14.18 -22.30
CA TYR A 101 31.97 13.54 -23.55
C TYR A 101 33.26 12.95 -24.13
N ASN A 102 33.50 11.64 -23.94
CA ASN A 102 34.21 10.72 -24.84
C ASN A 102 34.72 9.44 -24.13
N GLU A 103 33.86 8.70 -23.43
CA GLU A 103 34.14 7.29 -23.16
C GLU A 103 32.90 6.45 -23.53
N THR A 104 33.05 5.60 -24.55
CA THR A 104 32.10 4.53 -24.86
C THR A 104 32.14 3.52 -23.72
N VAL A 105 31.25 3.69 -22.74
CA VAL A 105 31.07 2.75 -21.64
C VAL A 105 30.54 1.43 -22.21
N ASN A 106 31.33 0.36 -22.05
CA ASN A 106 30.94 -0.98 -22.43
C ASN A 106 29.76 -1.45 -21.54
N PRO A 107 28.58 -1.77 -22.10
CA PRO A 107 27.39 -2.19 -21.35
C PRO A 107 27.59 -3.41 -20.43
N GLU A 108 28.68 -4.16 -20.65
CA GLU A 108 28.95 -5.44 -19.99
C GLU A 108 29.42 -5.28 -18.52
N GLU A 109 30.01 -4.14 -18.16
CA GLU A 109 30.60 -3.90 -16.83
C GLU A 109 29.65 -3.26 -15.80
N LEU A 110 28.43 -2.90 -16.21
CA LEU A 110 27.48 -2.27 -15.29
C LEU A 110 26.79 -3.28 -14.38
N PRO A 111 26.54 -2.92 -13.09
CA PRO A 111 25.82 -3.77 -12.16
C PRO A 111 24.40 -4.07 -12.67
N PRO A 112 23.82 -5.24 -12.35
CA PRO A 112 22.57 -5.74 -12.94
C PRO A 112 21.40 -4.76 -13.04
N PRO A 113 21.11 -3.90 -12.03
CA PRO A 113 19.98 -2.98 -12.14
C PRO A 113 20.17 -1.89 -13.20
N LEU A 114 21.42 -1.52 -13.51
CA LEU A 114 21.73 -0.46 -14.47
C LEU A 114 21.82 -0.97 -15.92
N ARG A 115 22.13 -2.25 -16.12
CA ARG A 115 22.25 -2.88 -17.45
C ARG A 115 20.93 -2.83 -18.23
N ARG A 116 19.78 -2.85 -17.55
CA ARG A 116 18.46 -2.83 -18.18
C ARG A 116 17.98 -1.44 -18.63
N GLN A 117 18.57 -0.35 -18.13
CA GLN A 117 18.11 1.01 -18.43
C GLN A 117 18.65 1.59 -19.75
N ILE A 118 19.60 0.93 -20.40
CA ILE A 118 20.29 1.44 -21.60
C ILE A 118 19.76 0.87 -22.92
N HIS A 119 18.67 0.09 -22.91
CA HIS A 119 18.00 -0.28 -24.15
C HIS A 119 17.10 0.87 -24.62
N PRO A 120 17.35 1.46 -25.81
CA PRO A 120 16.44 2.44 -26.38
C PRO A 120 15.08 1.78 -26.65
N VAL A 121 14.02 2.35 -26.07
CA VAL A 121 12.64 1.95 -26.35
C VAL A 121 12.28 2.46 -27.77
N GLY A 122 12.31 1.56 -28.75
CA GLY A 122 11.52 1.62 -29.99
C GLY A 122 12.04 2.50 -31.14
N MET A 123 12.63 1.86 -32.15
CA MET A 123 12.24 2.13 -33.55
C MET A 123 11.44 0.93 -34.03
N TRP A 124 10.13 1.11 -34.05
CA TRP A 124 9.18 0.24 -34.73
C TRP A 124 9.14 0.73 -36.18
N SER A 125 9.42 -0.16 -37.11
CA SER A 125 9.17 -0.03 -38.55
C SER A 125 8.55 -1.33 -39.02
#